data_AF-A0A7K2ZBS2-F1
#
_entry.id   AF-A0A7K2ZBS2-F1
#
_cell.length_a   1.000
_cell.length_b   1.000
_cell.length_c   1.000
_cell.angle_alpha   90.00
_cell.angle_beta   90.00
_cell.angle_gamma   90.00
#
_symmetry.space_group_name_H-M   'P 1'
#
loop_
_entity.id
_entity.type
_entity.pdbx_description
1 polymer ?
#
loop_
_entity_poly.entity_id
_entity_poly.type
_entity_poly.pdbx_seq_one_letter_code
_entity_poly.pdbx_strand_id
1 'polypeptide(L)'
;MNTPGTAAATRAEYCVIACAEAWRGDGEVLASPMGAVPSVGARLARLTFAPELLLTDGEATIVGPDGEAEGWLPYRKHLTLVTGGRRHVMMGASQIDRFGNQNISCIGDWEQPARQLLGVRGAPVNTLNNPVSYWIPRHSPRVFVERVDMVCGVGYDRAEAAGPSATRFHRIPRVVSDLGVFDFATPDRSMRLASLHPGVTVEMVREATGFRLTVPADVPYTRDPTPAELALIREVIDPSGTRNREVRG
;
A
#
# COMPACT_ATOMS: atom_id res chain seq x y z
N MET A 1 28.09 -23.99 22.52
CA MET A 1 26.65 -23.85 22.24
C MET A 1 26.49 -22.59 21.40
N ASN A 2 26.36 -22.74 20.08
CA ASN A 2 26.12 -21.60 19.20
C ASN A 2 24.66 -21.17 19.36
N THR A 3 24.44 -19.96 19.87
CA THR A 3 23.17 -19.25 19.74
C THR A 3 22.83 -19.21 18.25
N PRO A 4 21.64 -19.65 17.78
CA PRO A 4 21.26 -19.44 16.40
C PRO A 4 21.25 -17.94 16.16
N GLY A 5 22.18 -17.43 15.35
CA GLY A 5 22.19 -16.03 14.98
C GLY A 5 20.87 -15.72 14.29
N THR A 6 20.07 -14.82 14.87
CA THR A 6 18.85 -14.32 14.24
C THR A 6 19.24 -13.73 12.89
N ALA A 7 18.90 -14.41 11.80
CA ALA A 7 19.22 -13.94 10.46
C ALA A 7 18.65 -12.54 10.26
N ALA A 8 19.48 -11.64 9.69
CA ALA A 8 19.13 -10.26 9.42
C ALA A 8 17.81 -10.16 8.63
N ALA A 9 17.04 -9.09 8.85
CA ALA A 9 15.78 -8.88 8.17
C ALA A 9 16.00 -8.73 6.65
N THR A 10 15.16 -9.39 5.85
CA THR A 10 15.21 -9.29 4.39
C THR A 10 14.49 -8.05 3.87
N ARG A 11 14.74 -7.65 2.62
CA ARG A 11 14.00 -6.54 2.00
C ARG A 11 12.48 -6.75 2.03
N ALA A 12 12.02 -7.98 1.78
CA ALA A 12 10.61 -8.33 1.86
C ALA A 12 10.04 -8.11 3.27
N GLU A 13 10.82 -8.37 4.32
CA GLU A 13 10.41 -8.14 5.71
C GLU A 13 10.32 -6.64 6.06
N TYR A 14 11.23 -5.81 5.52
CA TYR A 14 11.11 -4.34 5.58
C TYR A 14 9.86 -3.84 4.85
N CYS A 15 9.52 -4.43 3.69
CA CYS A 15 8.30 -4.09 2.97
C CYS A 15 7.04 -4.48 3.76
N VAL A 16 7.05 -5.65 4.40
CA VAL A 16 5.94 -6.11 5.25
C VAL A 16 5.69 -5.16 6.41
N ILE A 17 6.72 -4.75 7.15
CA ILE A 17 6.52 -3.79 8.25
C ILE A 17 6.10 -2.41 7.73
N ALA A 18 6.66 -1.96 6.60
CA ALA A 18 6.28 -0.68 6.01
C ALA A 18 4.82 -0.68 5.56
N CYS A 19 4.34 -1.80 5.01
CA CYS A 19 2.92 -2.01 4.77
C CYS A 19 2.14 -1.99 6.08
N ALA A 20 2.54 -2.77 7.10
CA ALA A 20 1.85 -2.83 8.40
C ALA A 20 1.64 -1.44 9.02
N GLU A 21 2.66 -0.58 8.96
CA GLU A 21 2.61 0.80 9.45
C GLU A 21 1.53 1.68 8.78
N ALA A 22 1.04 1.31 7.59
CA ALA A 22 -0.03 2.05 6.93
C ALA A 22 -1.34 2.03 7.73
N TRP A 23 -1.59 0.98 8.54
CA TRP A 23 -2.80 0.83 9.34
C TRP A 23 -2.67 1.34 10.77
N ARG A 24 -1.51 1.90 11.16
CA ARG A 24 -1.31 2.38 12.52
C ARG A 24 -2.27 3.52 12.84
N GLY A 25 -3.10 3.32 13.86
CA GLY A 25 -4.03 4.33 14.36
C GLY A 25 -5.30 4.48 13.52
N ASP A 26 -5.58 3.55 12.60
CA ASP A 26 -6.83 3.58 11.84
C ASP A 26 -8.06 3.23 12.69
N GLY A 27 -7.89 2.57 13.83
CA GLY A 27 -8.99 2.14 14.67
C GLY A 27 -9.79 1.00 14.01
N GLU A 28 -11.04 0.85 14.45
CA GLU A 28 -11.92 -0.24 14.01
C GLU A 28 -12.43 0.00 12.57
N VAL A 29 -11.62 -0.41 11.60
CA VAL A 29 -11.90 -0.31 10.17
C VAL A 29 -11.65 -1.64 9.46
N LEU A 30 -12.26 -1.79 8.28
CA LEU A 30 -11.93 -2.89 7.38
C LEU A 30 -10.57 -2.63 6.72
N ALA A 31 -9.54 -3.40 7.08
CA ALA A 31 -8.28 -3.45 6.35
C ALA A 31 -8.47 -4.31 5.09
N SER A 32 -8.23 -3.73 3.92
CA SER A 32 -8.35 -4.41 2.62
C SER A 32 -7.01 -4.42 1.87
N PRO A 33 -6.09 -5.31 2.25
CA PRO A 33 -4.82 -5.47 1.54
C PRO A 33 -5.00 -6.21 0.22
N MET A 34 -4.40 -5.70 -0.86
CA MET A 34 -4.34 -6.38 -2.16
C MET A 34 -2.91 -6.83 -2.43
N GLY A 35 -2.68 -8.15 -2.51
CA GLY A 35 -1.35 -8.74 -2.71
C GLY A 35 -0.79 -9.42 -1.46
N ALA A 36 0.27 -10.21 -1.62
CA ALA A 36 0.84 -11.02 -0.55
C ALA A 36 1.49 -10.15 0.54
N VAL A 37 2.40 -9.25 0.17
CA VAL A 37 3.11 -8.40 1.15
C VAL A 37 2.14 -7.51 1.96
N PRO A 38 1.17 -6.81 1.35
CA PRO A 38 0.15 -6.07 2.11
C PRO A 38 -0.69 -6.97 3.01
N SER A 39 -1.02 -8.19 2.59
CA SER A 39 -1.83 -9.13 3.39
C SER A 39 -1.08 -9.58 4.64
N VAL A 40 0.22 -9.87 4.50
CA VAL A 40 1.09 -10.16 5.64
C VAL A 40 1.20 -8.93 6.55
N GLY A 41 1.37 -7.74 5.99
CA GLY A 41 1.43 -6.49 6.75
C GLY A 41 0.17 -6.19 7.57
N ALA A 42 -1.03 -6.36 6.98
CA ALA A 42 -2.29 -6.12 7.67
C ALA A 42 -2.53 -7.12 8.80
N ARG A 43 -2.22 -8.40 8.58
CA ARG A 43 -2.27 -9.44 9.64
C ARG A 43 -1.26 -9.16 10.75
N LEU A 44 -0.06 -8.69 10.40
CA LEU A 44 0.95 -8.29 11.38
C LEU A 44 0.47 -7.11 12.23
N ALA A 45 -0.09 -6.06 11.60
CA ALA A 45 -0.66 -4.93 12.31
C ALA A 45 -1.75 -5.37 13.30
N ARG A 46 -2.68 -6.23 12.84
CA ARG A 46 -3.75 -6.78 13.70
C ARG A 46 -3.22 -7.59 14.88
N LEU A 47 -2.17 -8.38 14.69
CA LEU A 47 -1.57 -9.20 15.75
C LEU A 47 -0.64 -8.40 16.69
N THR A 48 -0.44 -7.10 16.45
CA THR A 48 0.51 -6.29 17.22
C THR A 48 -0.12 -5.01 17.74
N PHE A 49 -0.22 -3.97 16.90
CA PHE A 49 -0.52 -2.61 17.33
C PHE A 49 -1.87 -2.07 16.85
N ALA A 50 -2.63 -2.84 16.10
CA ALA A 50 -3.96 -2.47 15.60
C ALA A 50 -4.96 -3.65 15.72
N PRO A 51 -5.16 -4.21 16.93
CA PRO A 51 -6.00 -5.40 17.16
C PRO A 51 -7.46 -5.26 16.72
N GLU A 52 -7.95 -4.03 16.62
CA GLU A 52 -9.31 -3.68 16.21
C GLU A 52 -9.56 -3.75 14.69
N LEU A 53 -8.54 -3.98 13.87
CA LEU A 53 -8.71 -4.11 12.43
C LEU A 53 -9.58 -5.31 12.08
N LEU A 54 -10.54 -5.12 11.16
CA LEU A 54 -11.28 -6.20 10.54
C LEU A 54 -10.56 -6.66 9.27
N LEU A 55 -10.49 -7.98 9.06
CA LEU A 55 -9.95 -8.60 7.86
C LEU A 55 -10.98 -9.54 7.25
N THR A 56 -10.82 -9.86 5.96
CA THR A 56 -11.63 -10.87 5.28
C THR A 56 -10.78 -12.03 4.79
N ASP A 57 -11.47 -13.13 4.45
CA ASP A 57 -10.93 -14.25 3.68
C ASP A 57 -10.57 -13.89 2.22
N GLY A 58 -10.81 -12.65 1.80
CA GLY A 58 -10.65 -12.19 0.43
C GLY A 58 -11.89 -12.40 -0.46
N GLU A 59 -12.97 -12.98 0.07
CA GLU A 59 -14.19 -13.27 -0.69
C GLU A 59 -15.44 -12.64 -0.04
N ALA A 60 -15.92 -13.21 1.06
CA ALA A 60 -17.21 -12.82 1.65
C ALA A 60 -17.31 -13.00 3.17
N THR A 61 -16.25 -13.43 3.85
CA THR A 61 -16.26 -13.72 5.28
C THR A 61 -15.31 -12.77 5.99
N ILE A 62 -15.77 -12.17 7.09
CA ILE A 62 -14.89 -11.47 8.03
C ILE A 62 -14.26 -12.57 8.89
N VAL A 63 -12.94 -12.55 9.02
CA VAL A 63 -12.18 -13.60 9.71
C VAL A 63 -11.42 -13.02 10.89
N GLY A 64 -11.31 -13.79 11.98
CA GLY A 64 -10.47 -13.50 13.13
C GLY A 64 -8.98 -13.65 12.84
N PRO A 65 -8.09 -13.36 13.80
CA PRO A 65 -6.63 -13.51 13.63
C PRO A 65 -6.17 -14.95 13.34
N ASP A 66 -6.93 -15.94 13.79
CA ASP A 66 -6.76 -17.38 13.56
C ASP A 66 -7.38 -17.87 12.24
N GLY A 67 -8.13 -17.01 11.54
CA GLY A 67 -8.83 -17.33 10.29
C GLY A 67 -10.26 -17.82 10.49
N GLU A 68 -10.74 -17.96 11.74
CA GLU A 68 -12.11 -18.39 12.02
C GLU A 68 -13.12 -17.30 11.62
N ALA A 69 -14.30 -17.71 11.16
CA ALA A 69 -15.32 -16.78 10.70
C ALA A 69 -15.93 -15.98 11.87
N GLU A 70 -15.89 -14.65 11.79
CA GLU A 70 -16.51 -13.73 12.76
C GLU A 70 -17.66 -12.89 12.15
N GLY A 71 -17.86 -12.96 10.84
CA GLY A 71 -18.97 -12.25 10.19
C GLY A 71 -19.11 -12.53 8.69
N TRP A 72 -20.21 -12.04 8.11
CA TRP A 72 -20.51 -12.19 6.68
C TRP A 72 -20.59 -10.85 5.96
N LEU A 73 -19.68 -10.64 5.00
CA LEU A 73 -19.51 -9.42 4.22
C LEU A 73 -19.44 -9.73 2.70
N PRO A 74 -20.56 -10.12 2.07
CA PRO A 74 -20.61 -10.32 0.63
C PRO A 74 -20.43 -8.98 -0.11
N TYR A 75 -20.04 -9.04 -1.39
CA TYR A 75 -19.76 -7.85 -2.22
C TYR A 75 -20.80 -6.74 -2.11
N ARG A 76 -22.10 -7.06 -2.10
CA ARG A 76 -23.17 -6.05 -1.96
C ARG A 76 -23.07 -5.24 -0.65
N LYS A 77 -22.72 -5.88 0.47
CA LYS A 77 -22.53 -5.20 1.76
C LYS A 77 -21.19 -4.48 1.79
N HIS A 78 -20.15 -5.09 1.21
CA HIS A 78 -18.84 -4.46 1.09
C HIS A 78 -18.93 -3.12 0.33
N LEU A 79 -19.69 -3.06 -0.78
CA LEU A 79 -19.89 -1.81 -1.53
C LEU A 79 -20.58 -0.73 -0.70
N THR A 80 -21.58 -1.08 0.12
CA THR A 80 -22.19 -0.14 1.07
C THR A 80 -21.20 0.32 2.15
N LEU A 81 -20.33 -0.57 2.65
CA LEU A 81 -19.34 -0.22 3.66
C LEU A 81 -18.29 0.76 3.12
N VAL A 82 -17.83 0.54 1.88
CA VAL A 82 -16.80 1.39 1.22
C VAL A 82 -17.27 2.84 1.10
N THR A 83 -18.57 3.11 0.96
CA THR A 83 -19.06 4.50 0.90
C THR A 83 -19.20 5.17 2.27
N GLY A 84 -19.00 4.42 3.37
CA GLY A 84 -19.13 4.90 4.75
C GLY A 84 -17.82 5.32 5.43
N GLY A 85 -16.68 5.23 4.74
CA GLY A 85 -15.38 5.69 5.25
C GLY A 85 -14.69 4.80 6.30
N ARG A 86 -15.28 3.65 6.64
CA ARG A 86 -14.74 2.69 7.64
C ARG A 86 -13.89 1.59 7.00
N ARG A 87 -12.98 1.99 6.11
CA ARG A 87 -12.11 1.07 5.38
C ARG A 87 -10.77 1.72 5.09
N HIS A 88 -9.70 0.94 5.06
CA HIS A 88 -8.44 1.34 4.47
C HIS A 88 -7.98 0.24 3.51
N VAL A 89 -7.87 0.59 2.23
CA VAL A 89 -7.38 -0.33 1.19
C VAL A 89 -5.94 -0.05 0.84
N MET A 90 -5.16 -1.11 0.65
CA MET A 90 -3.86 -1.02 0.01
C MET A 90 -3.95 -1.67 -1.37
N MET A 91 -3.85 -0.87 -2.44
CA MET A 91 -3.97 -1.35 -3.82
C MET A 91 -2.61 -1.46 -4.52
N GLY A 92 -2.54 -2.25 -5.59
CA GLY A 92 -1.43 -2.17 -6.53
C GLY A 92 -1.59 -0.99 -7.51
N ALA A 93 -0.56 -0.74 -8.31
CA ALA A 93 -0.59 0.25 -9.38
C ALA A 93 0.19 -0.26 -10.60
N SER A 94 -0.39 -0.14 -11.79
CA SER A 94 0.36 -0.26 -13.05
C SER A 94 1.09 1.03 -13.37
N GLN A 95 0.47 2.17 -13.06
CA GLN A 95 1.12 3.48 -13.00
C GLN A 95 0.65 4.25 -11.77
N ILE A 96 1.51 5.09 -11.20
CA ILE A 96 1.22 6.07 -10.17
C ILE A 96 1.99 7.35 -10.48
N ASP A 97 1.36 8.51 -10.34
CA ASP A 97 2.01 9.80 -10.59
C ASP A 97 2.39 10.56 -9.32
N ARG A 98 3.05 11.70 -9.52
CA ARG A 98 3.60 12.55 -8.45
C ARG A 98 2.56 13.07 -7.46
N PHE A 99 1.27 13.05 -7.77
CA PHE A 99 0.19 13.48 -6.86
C PHE A 99 -0.64 12.30 -6.34
N GLY A 100 -0.24 11.07 -6.67
CA GLY A 100 -0.89 9.85 -6.22
C GLY A 100 -2.05 9.41 -7.10
N ASN A 101 -2.23 9.99 -8.29
CA ASN A 101 -3.18 9.43 -9.24
C ASN A 101 -2.67 8.06 -9.67
N GLN A 102 -3.57 7.10 -9.74
CA GLN A 102 -3.22 5.70 -9.95
C GLN A 102 -3.97 5.11 -11.14
N ASN A 103 -3.31 4.20 -11.85
CA ASN A 103 -3.88 3.49 -12.99
C ASN A 103 -3.72 1.97 -12.85
N ILE A 104 -4.83 1.27 -13.07
CA ILE A 104 -4.94 -0.18 -13.24
C ILE A 104 -5.85 -0.55 -14.43
N SER A 105 -6.24 0.44 -15.25
CA SER A 105 -7.25 0.30 -16.29
C SER A 105 -6.67 -0.08 -17.65
N CYS A 106 -5.76 0.74 -18.18
CA CYS A 106 -5.18 0.56 -19.50
C CYS A 106 -3.90 1.39 -19.66
N ILE A 107 -3.09 1.07 -20.67
CA ILE A 107 -1.94 1.87 -21.11
C ILE A 107 -2.21 2.40 -22.52
N GLY A 108 -1.93 3.67 -22.76
CA GLY A 108 -2.27 4.42 -23.97
C GLY A 108 -3.66 5.06 -23.93
N ASP A 109 -4.17 5.44 -25.09
CA ASP A 109 -5.49 6.05 -25.25
C ASP A 109 -6.61 5.10 -24.76
N TRP A 110 -7.59 5.64 -24.04
CA TRP A 110 -8.63 4.82 -23.41
C TRP A 110 -9.65 4.27 -24.42
N GLU A 111 -9.88 4.96 -25.55
CA GLU A 111 -10.78 4.49 -26.61
C GLU A 111 -10.19 3.30 -27.38
N GLN A 112 -8.86 3.27 -27.51
CA GLN A 112 -8.13 2.19 -28.17
C GLN A 112 -6.78 1.92 -27.46
N PRO A 113 -6.80 1.22 -26.31
CA PRO A 113 -5.61 1.07 -25.49
C PRO A 113 -4.55 0.18 -26.14
N ALA A 114 -3.28 0.58 -26.02
CA ALA A 114 -2.14 -0.23 -26.44
C ALA A 114 -2.00 -1.51 -25.60
N ARG A 115 -2.43 -1.45 -24.33
CA ARG A 115 -2.60 -2.60 -23.42
C ARG A 115 -3.84 -2.41 -22.56
N GLN A 116 -4.75 -3.37 -22.60
CA GLN A 116 -5.87 -3.46 -21.66
C GLN A 116 -5.42 -4.09 -20.34
N LEU A 117 -5.90 -3.55 -19.22
CA LEU A 117 -5.72 -4.11 -17.87
C LEU A 117 -7.11 -4.40 -17.25
N LEU A 118 -7.35 -4.01 -15.99
CA LEU A 118 -8.51 -4.44 -15.20
C LEU A 118 -9.74 -3.52 -15.32
N GLY A 119 -9.64 -2.40 -16.03
CA GLY A 119 -10.55 -1.26 -15.86
C GLY A 119 -10.33 -0.51 -14.54
N VAL A 120 -11.16 0.51 -14.25
CA VAL A 120 -11.00 1.35 -13.04
C VAL A 120 -11.35 0.62 -11.73
N ARG A 121 -12.08 -0.51 -11.81
CA ARG A 121 -12.52 -1.32 -10.67
C ARG A 121 -13.18 -0.42 -9.60
N GLY A 122 -12.93 -0.67 -8.32
CA GLY A 122 -13.41 0.16 -7.21
C GLY A 122 -12.50 1.35 -6.89
N ALA A 123 -11.43 1.60 -7.64
CA ALA A 123 -10.44 2.61 -7.29
C ALA A 123 -11.04 4.03 -7.12
N PRO A 124 -11.96 4.51 -7.98
CA PRO A 124 -12.54 5.84 -7.82
C PRO A 124 -13.31 6.00 -6.50
N VAL A 125 -14.16 5.03 -6.17
CA VAL A 125 -14.96 5.05 -4.93
C VAL A 125 -14.05 4.92 -3.71
N ASN A 126 -13.00 4.10 -3.79
CA ASN A 126 -12.03 3.96 -2.71
C ASN A 126 -11.36 5.29 -2.39
N THR A 127 -10.72 5.94 -3.36
CA THR A 127 -9.91 7.15 -3.15
C THR A 127 -10.75 8.36 -2.72
N LEU A 128 -12.04 8.39 -3.05
CA LEU A 128 -12.93 9.50 -2.70
C LEU A 128 -13.69 9.31 -1.37
N ASN A 129 -13.69 8.11 -0.79
CA ASN A 129 -14.46 7.82 0.43
C ASN A 129 -13.60 7.30 1.58
N ASN A 130 -12.36 6.85 1.33
CA ASN A 130 -11.55 6.13 2.30
C ASN A 130 -10.06 6.48 2.19
N PRO A 131 -9.28 6.23 3.27
CA PRO A 131 -7.85 6.04 3.14
C PRO A 131 -7.49 4.97 2.10
N VAL A 132 -6.56 5.32 1.20
CA VAL A 132 -6.01 4.42 0.19
C VAL A 132 -4.48 4.48 0.23
N SER A 133 -3.83 3.37 0.54
CA SER A 133 -2.38 3.23 0.35
C SER A 133 -2.07 2.41 -0.91
N TYR A 134 -0.82 2.44 -1.35
CA TYR A 134 -0.37 1.67 -2.50
C TYR A 134 0.84 0.80 -2.19
N TRP A 135 0.87 -0.41 -2.75
CA TRP A 135 2.02 -1.32 -2.73
C TRP A 135 2.53 -1.57 -4.15
N ILE A 136 3.80 -1.26 -4.39
CA ILE A 136 4.47 -1.40 -5.68
C ILE A 136 5.69 -2.33 -5.51
N PRO A 137 5.57 -3.62 -5.82
CA PRO A 137 6.64 -4.59 -5.56
C PRO A 137 7.88 -4.42 -6.44
N ARG A 138 7.78 -3.62 -7.52
CA ARG A 138 8.91 -3.28 -8.40
C ARG A 138 8.84 -1.81 -8.80
N HIS A 139 9.59 -0.99 -8.08
CA HIS A 139 9.75 0.42 -8.37
C HIS A 139 10.48 0.62 -9.71
N SER A 140 9.86 1.33 -10.64
CA SER A 140 10.51 1.66 -11.93
C SER A 140 9.87 2.89 -12.58
N PRO A 141 10.56 3.54 -13.54
CA PRO A 141 10.02 4.70 -14.24
C PRO A 141 8.79 4.41 -15.11
N ARG A 142 8.48 3.12 -15.34
CA ARG A 142 7.26 2.70 -16.03
C ARG A 142 6.05 2.66 -15.11
N VAL A 143 6.26 2.54 -13.80
CA VAL A 143 5.20 2.56 -12.78
C VAL A 143 5.09 3.95 -12.18
N PHE A 144 6.20 4.54 -11.73
CA PHE A 144 6.22 5.92 -11.23
C PHE A 144 6.41 6.87 -12.41
N VAL A 145 5.32 7.42 -12.93
CA VAL A 145 5.28 8.18 -14.19
C VAL A 145 4.90 9.64 -13.95
N GLU A 146 5.29 10.56 -14.83
CA GLU A 146 4.92 11.98 -14.70
C GLU A 146 3.38 12.17 -14.69
N ARG A 147 2.66 11.40 -15.49
CA ARG A 147 1.20 11.39 -15.54
C ARG A 147 0.71 10.00 -15.90
N VAL A 148 -0.31 9.53 -15.19
CA VAL A 148 -0.97 8.26 -15.53
C VAL A 148 -1.82 8.37 -16.80
N ASP A 149 -1.90 7.28 -17.56
CA ASP A 149 -2.66 7.25 -18.81
C ASP A 149 -4.18 7.33 -18.55
N MET A 150 -4.65 6.60 -17.53
CA MET A 150 -6.04 6.61 -17.08
C MET A 150 -6.13 6.74 -15.56
N VAL A 151 -6.82 7.77 -15.08
CA VAL A 151 -7.01 8.01 -13.64
C VAL A 151 -8.08 7.07 -13.12
N CYS A 152 -7.64 6.03 -12.41
CA CYS A 152 -8.49 5.09 -11.70
C CYS A 152 -8.63 5.51 -10.24
N GLY A 153 -7.50 5.60 -9.54
CA GLY A 153 -7.42 6.23 -8.22
C GLY A 153 -7.20 7.73 -8.38
N VAL A 154 -8.01 8.53 -7.70
CA VAL A 154 -7.88 9.99 -7.69
C VAL A 154 -6.69 10.38 -6.82
N GLY A 155 -5.82 11.25 -7.34
CA GLY A 155 -4.73 11.87 -6.59
C GLY A 155 -5.11 13.24 -6.01
N TYR A 156 -4.21 13.82 -5.21
CA TYR A 156 -4.48 15.04 -4.46
C TYR A 156 -4.81 16.25 -5.36
N ASP A 157 -4.11 16.41 -6.47
CA ASP A 157 -4.31 17.50 -7.43
C ASP A 157 -5.72 17.48 -8.05
N ARG A 158 -6.21 16.29 -8.41
CA ARG A 158 -7.54 16.11 -8.99
C ARG A 158 -8.65 16.19 -7.95
N ALA A 159 -8.41 15.69 -6.74
CA ALA A 159 -9.35 15.86 -5.65
C ALA A 159 -9.52 17.34 -5.30
N GLU A 160 -8.43 18.10 -5.23
CA GLU A 160 -8.46 19.55 -5.02
C GLU A 160 -9.23 20.28 -6.13
N ALA A 161 -8.92 19.98 -7.39
CA ALA A 161 -9.60 20.59 -8.54
C ALA A 161 -11.11 20.26 -8.60
N ALA A 162 -11.54 19.10 -8.09
CA ALA A 162 -12.94 18.69 -8.02
C ALA A 162 -13.70 19.34 -6.84
N GLY A 163 -12.99 19.97 -5.90
CA GLY A 163 -13.57 20.76 -4.82
C GLY A 163 -13.90 19.97 -3.54
N PRO A 164 -14.59 20.63 -2.58
CA PRO A 164 -14.71 20.14 -1.20
C PRO A 164 -15.33 18.75 -1.03
N SER A 165 -16.21 18.33 -1.96
CA SER A 165 -16.82 17.00 -1.92
C SER A 165 -15.79 15.90 -2.16
N ALA A 166 -14.84 16.12 -3.07
CA ALA A 166 -13.79 15.15 -3.39
C ALA A 166 -12.67 15.15 -2.33
N THR A 167 -12.35 16.30 -1.73
CA THR A 167 -11.29 16.37 -0.70
C THR A 167 -11.73 15.91 0.69
N ARG A 168 -13.04 15.87 0.97
CA ARG A 168 -13.59 15.61 2.32
C ARG A 168 -13.05 14.33 2.96
N PHE A 169 -12.94 13.25 2.19
CA PHE A 169 -12.50 11.94 2.68
C PHE A 169 -11.27 11.41 1.95
N HIS A 170 -10.80 12.11 0.92
CA HIS A 170 -9.63 11.70 0.16
C HIS A 170 -8.39 11.76 1.04
N ARG A 171 -7.72 10.61 1.17
CA ARG A 171 -6.44 10.51 1.85
C ARG A 171 -5.63 9.37 1.26
N ILE A 172 -4.39 9.66 0.89
CA ILE A 172 -3.40 8.66 0.49
C ILE A 172 -2.33 8.62 1.59
N PRO A 173 -2.40 7.69 2.56
CA PRO A 173 -1.50 7.68 3.71
C PRO A 173 -0.06 7.33 3.32
N ARG A 174 0.12 6.29 2.51
CA ARG A 174 1.44 5.75 2.14
C ARG A 174 1.44 5.20 0.72
N VAL A 175 2.60 5.30 0.09
CA VAL A 175 3.00 4.43 -1.01
C VAL A 175 4.21 3.64 -0.53
N VAL A 176 4.17 2.32 -0.61
CA VAL A 176 5.26 1.44 -0.21
C VAL A 176 5.76 0.73 -1.47
N SER A 177 7.07 0.65 -1.66
CA SER A 177 7.70 -0.09 -2.75
C SER A 177 8.86 -0.93 -2.26
N ASP A 178 9.45 -1.77 -3.10
CA ASP A 178 10.68 -2.51 -2.81
C ASP A 178 11.91 -1.64 -2.53
N LEU A 179 11.84 -0.33 -2.78
CA LEU A 179 12.92 0.62 -2.51
C LEU A 179 12.73 1.45 -1.23
N GLY A 180 11.49 1.63 -0.76
CA GLY A 180 11.22 2.53 0.35
C GLY A 180 9.75 2.93 0.47
N VAL A 181 9.52 3.89 1.36
CA VAL A 181 8.20 4.41 1.73
C VAL A 181 8.09 5.87 1.30
N PHE A 182 6.94 6.23 0.75
CA PHE A 182 6.61 7.57 0.29
C PHE A 182 5.31 8.05 0.95
N ASP A 183 5.17 9.36 1.06
CA ASP A 183 3.95 10.02 1.49
C ASP A 183 3.72 11.31 0.67
N PHE A 184 2.69 12.07 1.04
CA PHE A 184 2.33 13.33 0.40
C PHE A 184 2.32 14.48 1.41
N ALA A 185 3.28 14.45 2.34
CA ALA A 185 3.47 15.47 3.37
C ALA A 185 4.36 16.61 2.87
N THR A 186 3.93 17.21 1.77
CA THR A 186 4.51 18.39 1.12
C THR A 186 3.44 19.48 1.02
N PRO A 187 3.83 20.76 0.92
CA PRO A 187 2.86 21.85 0.79
C PRO A 187 1.91 21.71 -0.41
N ASP A 188 2.42 21.19 -1.54
CA ASP A 188 1.70 20.99 -2.80
C ASP A 188 1.13 19.58 -2.96
N ARG A 189 1.22 18.73 -1.92
CA ARG A 189 0.86 17.31 -1.96
C ARG A 189 1.56 16.52 -3.08
N SER A 190 2.74 16.95 -3.53
CA SER A 190 3.62 16.11 -4.32
C SER A 190 4.22 14.98 -3.47
N MET A 191 4.48 13.84 -4.12
CA MET A 191 5.06 12.67 -3.49
C MET A 191 6.45 12.97 -2.93
N ARG A 192 6.66 12.53 -1.69
CA ARG A 192 7.89 12.72 -0.92
C ARG A 192 8.46 11.38 -0.49
N LEU A 193 9.78 11.21 -0.62
CA LEU A 193 10.49 10.08 -0.04
C LEU A 193 10.48 10.19 1.49
N ALA A 194 9.78 9.28 2.16
CA ALA A 194 9.61 9.28 3.60
C ALA A 194 10.66 8.42 4.32
N SER A 195 11.02 7.27 3.75
CA SER A 195 12.15 6.46 4.22
C SER A 195 12.70 5.56 3.12
N LEU A 196 13.96 5.17 3.25
CA LEU A 196 14.62 4.18 2.39
C LEU A 196 14.63 2.81 3.08
N HIS A 197 14.41 1.74 2.34
CA HIS A 197 14.72 0.42 2.90
C HIS A 197 16.25 0.26 3.05
N PRO A 198 16.74 -0.47 4.06
CA PRO A 198 18.18 -0.65 4.24
C PRO A 198 18.88 -1.18 2.97
N GLY A 199 20.02 -0.56 2.65
CA GLY A 199 20.80 -0.81 1.44
C GLY A 199 20.31 -0.09 0.18
N VAL A 200 19.23 0.70 0.24
CA VAL A 200 18.77 1.55 -0.88
C VAL A 200 19.29 2.97 -0.69
N THR A 201 19.74 3.60 -1.78
CA THR A 201 20.17 5.01 -1.80
C THR A 201 19.12 5.93 -2.42
N VAL A 202 19.23 7.23 -2.16
CA VAL A 202 18.38 8.25 -2.80
C VAL A 202 18.55 8.23 -4.33
N GLU A 203 19.77 8.02 -4.80
CA GLU A 203 20.10 7.96 -6.23
C GLU A 203 19.35 6.82 -6.92
N MET A 204 19.35 5.62 -6.33
CA MET A 204 18.60 4.47 -6.86
C MET A 204 17.12 4.78 -7.01
N VAL A 205 16.52 5.45 -6.01
CA VAL A 205 15.10 5.84 -6.06
C VAL A 205 14.86 6.87 -7.16
N ARG A 206 15.72 7.90 -7.27
CA ARG A 206 15.60 8.93 -8.29
C ARG A 206 15.71 8.36 -9.70
N GLU A 207 16.68 7.49 -9.94
CA GLU A 207 16.86 6.80 -11.24
C GLU A 207 15.66 5.91 -11.58
N ALA A 208 15.02 5.33 -10.57
CA ALA A 208 13.85 4.48 -10.72
C ALA A 208 12.51 5.27 -10.76
N THR A 209 12.50 6.59 -10.60
CA THR A 209 11.29 7.41 -10.60
C THR A 209 11.20 8.25 -11.88
N GLY A 210 10.09 8.15 -12.62
CA GLY A 210 9.88 8.86 -13.89
C GLY A 210 9.47 10.34 -13.77
N PHE A 211 9.53 10.91 -12.55
CA PHE A 211 9.22 12.30 -12.25
C PHE A 211 10.18 12.86 -11.20
N ARG A 212 10.21 14.19 -11.05
CA ARG A 212 11.02 14.84 -10.00
C ARG A 212 10.43 14.57 -8.62
N LEU A 213 11.03 13.62 -7.90
CA LEU A 213 10.65 13.27 -6.53
C LEU A 213 11.08 14.34 -5.51
N THR A 214 10.20 14.66 -4.56
CA THR A 214 10.56 15.49 -3.42
C THR A 214 11.37 14.67 -2.42
N VAL A 215 12.63 15.05 -2.20
CA VAL A 215 13.53 14.35 -1.27
C VAL A 215 13.95 15.33 -0.16
N PRO A 216 13.63 15.03 1.12
CA PRO A 216 14.11 15.79 2.26
C PRO A 216 15.64 15.84 2.36
N ALA A 217 16.18 16.79 3.13
CA ALA A 217 17.63 16.90 3.36
C ALA A 217 18.21 15.66 4.08
N ASP A 218 17.43 15.07 4.98
CA ASP A 218 17.74 13.82 5.66
C ASP A 218 16.59 12.84 5.45
N VAL A 219 16.92 11.64 4.98
CA VAL A 219 15.96 10.57 4.71
C VAL A 219 16.31 9.39 5.60
N PRO A 220 15.48 9.08 6.61
CA PRO A 220 15.76 7.97 7.49
C PRO A 220 15.62 6.64 6.76
N TYR A 221 16.27 5.61 7.28
CA TYR A 221 15.92 4.24 6.90
C TYR A 221 14.57 3.84 7.50
N THR A 222 13.87 2.94 6.82
CA THR A 222 12.72 2.23 7.38
C THR A 222 13.17 1.53 8.66
N ARG A 223 12.38 1.65 9.74
CA ARG A 223 12.73 1.07 11.05
C ARG A 223 13.04 -0.41 10.94
N ASP A 224 13.88 -0.91 11.84
CA ASP A 224 14.08 -2.35 11.95
C ASP A 224 12.80 -3.04 12.45
N PRO A 225 12.48 -4.24 11.91
CA PRO A 225 11.45 -5.09 12.51
C PRO A 225 11.95 -5.60 13.87
N THR A 226 11.07 -5.60 14.87
CA THR A 226 11.39 -6.18 16.17
C THR A 226 11.53 -7.71 16.06
N PRO A 227 12.24 -8.38 16.99
CA PRO A 227 12.33 -9.85 16.99
C PRO A 227 10.95 -10.53 17.04
N ALA A 228 9.99 -9.95 17.77
CA ALA A 228 8.62 -10.46 17.85
C ALA A 228 7.87 -10.33 16.53
N GLU A 229 8.00 -9.19 15.83
CA GLU A 229 7.42 -9.02 14.48
C GLU A 229 8.04 -10.01 13.49
N LEU A 230 9.36 -10.21 13.51
CA LEU A 230 10.03 -11.20 12.66
C LEU A 230 9.54 -12.61 12.91
N ALA A 231 9.38 -13.03 14.17
CA ALA A 231 8.83 -14.33 14.52
C ALA A 231 7.39 -14.49 13.99
N LEU A 232 6.52 -13.49 14.19
CA LEU A 232 5.16 -13.51 13.64
C LEU A 232 5.15 -13.66 12.12
N ILE A 233 5.97 -12.89 11.40
CA ILE A 233 6.05 -12.97 9.93
C ILE A 233 6.52 -14.36 9.49
N ARG A 234 7.61 -14.85 10.09
CA ARG A 234 8.33 -16.06 9.63
C ARG A 234 7.66 -17.36 10.04
N GLU A 235 6.93 -17.39 11.15
CA GLU A 235 6.45 -18.63 11.76
C GLU A 235 4.92 -18.74 11.76
N VAL A 236 4.21 -17.61 11.83
CA VAL A 236 2.74 -17.60 12.01
C VAL A 236 2.01 -17.12 10.77
N ILE A 237 2.40 -15.95 10.24
CA ILE A 237 1.64 -15.26 9.20
C ILE A 237 2.00 -15.78 7.81
N ASP A 238 3.30 -15.90 7.51
CA ASP A 238 3.81 -16.30 6.20
C ASP A 238 4.97 -17.32 6.31
N PRO A 239 4.74 -18.50 6.92
CA PRO A 239 5.77 -19.53 7.07
C PRO A 239 6.26 -20.11 5.74
N SER A 240 5.44 -20.04 4.70
CA SER A 240 5.82 -20.48 3.35
C SER A 240 6.62 -19.44 2.55
N GLY A 241 6.85 -18.24 3.11
CA GLY A 241 7.68 -17.20 2.50
C GLY A 241 7.10 -16.61 1.21
N THR A 242 5.78 -16.52 1.09
CA THR A 242 5.11 -15.95 -0.10
C THR A 242 5.55 -14.52 -0.39
N ARG A 243 5.89 -13.73 0.64
CA ARG A 243 6.42 -12.36 0.51
C ARG A 243 7.65 -12.26 -0.41
N ASN A 244 8.50 -13.30 -0.44
CA ASN A 244 9.72 -13.33 -1.24
C ASN A 244 9.45 -13.52 -2.74
N ARG A 245 8.21 -13.86 -3.12
CA ARG A 245 7.82 -13.95 -4.55
C ARG A 245 7.56 -12.59 -5.16
N GLU A 246 7.08 -11.63 -4.36
CA GLU A 246 6.81 -10.26 -4.79
C GLU A 246 8.07 -9.40 -4.77
N VAL A 247 8.87 -9.52 -3.72
CA VAL A 247 10.12 -8.78 -3.53
C VAL A 247 11.28 -9.75 -3.66
N ARG A 248 12.09 -9.59 -4.71
CA ARG A 248 13.33 -10.37 -4.83
C ARG A 248 14.34 -9.83 -3.81
N GLY A 249 14.97 -10.75 -3.07
CA GLY A 249 16.02 -10.45 -2.10
C GLY A 249 17.28 -9.90 -2.74
#